data_AF-H0XDL4-F1
#
_entry.id   AF-H0XDL4-F1
#
_cell.length_a   1.000
_cell.length_b   1.000
_cell.length_c   1.000
_cell.angle_alpha   90.00
_cell.angle_beta   90.00
_cell.angle_gamma   90.00
#
_symmetry.space_group_name_H-M   'P 1'
#
loop_
_entity.id
_entity.type
_entity.pdbx_description
1 polymer ?
#
loop_
_entity_poly.entity_id
_entity_poly.type
_entity_poly.pdbx_seq_one_letter_code
_entity_poly.pdbx_strand_id
1 'polypeptide(L)'
;MSQSQTPEQVLDTQENYAPSKRDEDVGEGPQCSHRMLNFSDALLSIIATVMILPVTHTEISPEQRFDKTIETLLATKIAVYLMTFLIVTAAWAAHTRLFQLIGNIDDTLALLNLVCMMTITLLPYTFSLMVTFPDVPLGIFLFCMCVIAIGAVQALIVVYAFHSPHLLSPQILQLQSAHRALCWQRILLVILRGPTLCFAAAVFSLFFFPVSYLLMAMIIFLPYISKAISWCRERLMGHEDPPALPTEFTFDLYELLSKERMEAFSDGVYAIVATLLILDICEDNVPDPQDVKVKFHGSLVAALGVYGPRFLAYFGSFATVGLLWSTHHSLFLHVRTATRTMGLLNTLSLAFVGGLPLAYQQTSTFAQQPHDELERVRISCAIIFFASMFQFAIWATALLRQAETLQPPVWFGGQEHAFLFAKLALYPCTSLLAFVATFFLSRLSTAIFHVMQIAMPPTFLLLSLLLRLLRRGLGQPVQLWSGTTGEANPQSQLLPAP
;
A
#
# COMPACT_ATOMS: atom_id res chain seq x y z
N MET A 1 75.77 -20.76 48.45
CA MET A 1 75.01 -19.64 47.85
C MET A 1 74.37 -20.21 46.59
N SER A 2 73.12 -20.68 46.63
CA SER A 2 71.87 -19.92 46.35
C SER A 2 71.86 -19.37 44.91
N GLN A 3 70.89 -19.65 44.01
CA GLN A 3 69.52 -20.20 44.15
C GLN A 3 69.01 -20.93 42.86
N SER A 4 67.80 -21.50 42.91
CA SER A 4 66.96 -22.26 41.92
C SER A 4 66.59 -21.49 40.62
N GLN A 5 66.36 -22.07 39.42
CA GLN A 5 65.23 -22.91 38.89
C GLN A 5 63.85 -22.20 38.92
N THR A 6 62.94 -22.21 37.92
CA THR A 6 62.72 -23.01 36.65
C THR A 6 61.82 -22.19 35.62
N PRO A 7 61.38 -22.69 34.42
CA PRO A 7 60.93 -21.83 33.28
C PRO A 7 59.41 -21.75 32.99
N GLU A 8 59.02 -20.94 31.98
CA GLU A 8 57.67 -20.85 31.38
C GLU A 8 57.71 -20.90 29.83
N GLN A 9 56.63 -21.37 29.18
CA GLN A 9 56.56 -21.73 27.74
C GLN A 9 55.21 -21.37 27.08
N VAL A 10 55.24 -20.84 25.84
CA VAL A 10 54.35 -21.18 24.68
C VAL A 10 52.86 -20.73 24.81
N LEU A 11 52.12 -20.14 23.85
CA LEU A 11 51.65 -20.56 22.50
C LEU A 11 50.84 -19.35 21.88
N ASP A 12 50.43 -19.24 20.62
CA ASP A 12 51.15 -19.12 19.32
C ASP A 12 50.28 -18.24 18.35
N THR A 13 50.88 -17.59 17.34
CA THR A 13 50.13 -16.98 16.21
C THR A 13 50.90 -17.17 14.89
N GLN A 14 50.29 -17.84 13.91
CA GLN A 14 50.96 -18.22 12.65
C GLN A 14 50.18 -17.71 11.41
N GLU A 15 50.71 -16.66 10.77
CA GLU A 15 50.30 -16.28 9.41
C GLU A 15 51.04 -17.14 8.37
N ASN A 16 50.39 -17.51 7.27
CA ASN A 16 51.06 -18.20 6.15
C ASN A 16 50.37 -17.95 4.80
N TYR A 17 51.17 -17.95 3.72
CA TYR A 17 50.82 -17.45 2.38
C TYR A 17 50.14 -18.49 1.45
N ALA A 18 49.10 -18.04 0.72
CA ALA A 18 48.72 -18.31 -0.69
C ALA A 18 48.59 -19.78 -1.23
N PRO A 19 47.69 -20.06 -2.19
CA PRO A 19 47.90 -19.64 -3.59
C PRO A 19 46.65 -19.06 -4.30
N SER A 20 46.87 -18.41 -5.45
CA SER A 20 45.80 -17.88 -6.30
C SER A 20 45.01 -18.96 -7.03
N LYS A 21 43.68 -18.84 -7.04
CA LYS A 21 42.86 -19.30 -8.17
C LYS A 21 42.50 -18.09 -9.03
N ARG A 22 42.90 -18.13 -10.29
CA ARG A 22 42.43 -17.22 -11.33
C ARG A 22 41.53 -18.04 -12.26
N ASP A 23 40.36 -17.49 -12.57
CA ASP A 23 39.42 -17.82 -13.65
C ASP A 23 39.21 -19.30 -14.03
N GLU A 24 38.06 -19.87 -13.65
CA GLU A 24 37.25 -20.79 -14.48
C GLU A 24 35.91 -21.12 -13.76
N ASP A 25 35.05 -20.10 -13.64
CA ASP A 25 33.59 -20.20 -13.83
C ASP A 25 32.97 -18.82 -13.62
N VAL A 26 32.86 -18.03 -14.69
CA VAL A 26 31.84 -16.96 -14.78
C VAL A 26 30.55 -17.61 -15.28
N GLY A 27 30.09 -18.61 -14.52
CA GLY A 27 28.71 -19.06 -14.61
C GLY A 27 27.85 -17.97 -14.01
N GLU A 28 26.90 -17.44 -14.77
CA GLU A 28 25.90 -16.50 -14.30
C GLU A 28 25.03 -17.16 -13.22
N GLY A 29 25.50 -17.10 -11.98
CA GLY A 29 24.73 -17.51 -10.82
C GLY A 29 23.45 -16.67 -10.76
N PRO A 30 22.28 -17.29 -10.51
CA PRO A 30 21.01 -16.60 -10.59
C PRO A 30 20.99 -15.37 -9.68
N GLN A 31 20.69 -14.21 -10.26
CA GLN A 31 20.77 -12.93 -9.54
C GLN A 31 19.63 -12.82 -8.51
N CYS A 32 19.92 -12.18 -7.37
CA CYS A 32 18.92 -11.98 -6.32
C CYS A 32 17.81 -11.03 -6.79
N SER A 33 16.59 -11.57 -6.87
CA SER A 33 15.41 -10.87 -7.42
C SER A 33 15.01 -9.60 -6.67
N HIS A 34 15.31 -9.53 -5.37
CA HIS A 34 14.83 -8.52 -4.43
C HIS A 34 14.99 -7.06 -4.92
N ARG A 35 16.16 -6.69 -5.47
CA ARG A 35 16.38 -5.31 -5.95
C ARG A 35 15.46 -4.93 -7.12
N MET A 36 15.24 -5.86 -8.06
CA MET A 36 14.37 -5.62 -9.20
C MET A 36 12.90 -5.51 -8.76
N LEU A 37 12.48 -6.35 -7.82
CA LEU A 37 11.12 -6.33 -7.29
C LEU A 37 10.82 -5.04 -6.52
N ASN A 38 11.76 -4.57 -5.70
CA ASN A 38 11.62 -3.30 -4.97
C ASN A 38 11.58 -2.10 -5.92
N PHE A 39 12.36 -2.12 -7.02
CA PHE A 39 12.25 -1.12 -8.09
C PHE A 39 10.86 -1.13 -8.74
N SER A 40 10.34 -2.31 -9.10
CA SER A 40 9.00 -2.45 -9.66
C SER A 40 7.90 -1.96 -8.71
N ASP A 41 7.99 -2.28 -7.41
CA ASP A 41 7.00 -1.86 -6.41
C ASP A 41 7.02 -0.34 -6.17
N ALA A 42 8.21 0.27 -6.13
CA ALA A 42 8.37 1.72 -6.06
C ALA A 42 7.77 2.41 -7.29
N LEU A 43 8.07 1.92 -8.49
CA LEU A 43 7.52 2.47 -9.73
C LEU A 43 5.99 2.31 -9.79
N LEU A 44 5.47 1.14 -9.41
CA LEU A 44 4.02 0.86 -9.41
C LEU A 44 3.25 1.70 -8.39
N SER A 45 3.79 1.93 -7.20
CA SER A 45 3.18 2.79 -6.18
C SER A 45 3.22 4.27 -6.58
N ILE A 46 4.29 4.74 -7.23
CA ILE A 46 4.34 6.08 -7.86
C ILE A 46 3.22 6.20 -8.91
N ILE A 47 3.18 5.28 -9.87
CA ILE A 47 2.22 5.32 -10.99
C ILE A 47 0.77 5.23 -10.50
N ALA A 48 0.47 4.43 -9.46
CA ALA A 48 -0.87 4.39 -8.87
C ALA A 48 -1.25 5.73 -8.20
N THR A 49 -0.31 6.36 -7.50
CA THR A 49 -0.58 7.56 -6.69
C THR A 49 -0.72 8.82 -7.54
N VAL A 50 0.11 9.01 -8.57
CA VAL A 50 0.06 10.20 -9.44
C VAL A 50 -1.24 10.33 -10.25
N MET A 51 -2.06 9.28 -10.32
CA MET A 51 -3.41 9.32 -10.90
C MET A 51 -4.34 10.32 -10.18
N ILE A 52 -3.99 10.81 -8.99
CA ILE A 52 -4.77 11.85 -8.30
C ILE A 52 -4.60 13.23 -8.97
N LEU A 53 -3.52 13.47 -9.72
CA LEU A 53 -3.21 14.80 -10.28
C LEU A 53 -4.31 15.36 -11.21
N PRO A 54 -4.89 14.61 -12.17
CA PRO A 54 -6.01 15.12 -12.99
C PRO A 54 -7.29 15.44 -12.20
N VAL A 55 -7.38 14.99 -10.93
CA VAL A 55 -8.46 15.32 -10.01
C VAL A 55 -8.14 16.60 -9.24
N THR A 56 -6.94 16.73 -8.66
CA THR A 56 -6.50 17.92 -7.91
C THR A 56 -6.41 19.17 -8.78
N HIS A 57 -5.95 19.05 -10.03
CA HIS A 57 -5.89 20.16 -11.00
C HIS A 57 -7.28 20.52 -11.61
N THR A 58 -8.39 20.19 -10.95
CA THR A 58 -9.74 20.56 -11.42
C THR A 58 -10.10 21.96 -10.91
N GLU A 59 -9.74 22.99 -11.68
CA GLU A 59 -10.16 24.35 -11.39
C GLU A 59 -11.69 24.52 -11.51
N ILE A 60 -12.33 25.00 -10.44
CA ILE A 60 -13.74 25.34 -10.42
C ILE A 60 -13.85 26.87 -10.46
N SER A 61 -14.18 27.42 -11.64
CA SER A 61 -14.40 28.86 -11.79
C SER A 61 -15.63 29.32 -11.00
N PRO A 62 -15.57 30.48 -10.30
CA PRO A 62 -16.65 30.91 -9.40
C PRO A 62 -17.98 31.19 -10.11
N GLU A 63 -17.95 31.49 -11.41
CA GLU A 63 -19.14 31.74 -12.23
C GLU A 63 -19.96 30.47 -12.52
N GLN A 64 -19.34 29.29 -12.47
CA GLN A 64 -19.98 27.99 -12.77
C GLN A 64 -20.40 27.21 -11.52
N ARG A 65 -20.13 27.76 -10.32
CA ARG A 65 -20.28 27.11 -8.99
C ARG A 65 -21.65 26.49 -8.72
N PHE A 66 -22.72 26.98 -9.35
CA PHE A 66 -24.09 26.55 -9.09
C PHE A 66 -24.59 25.41 -10.01
N ASP A 67 -23.78 24.98 -10.98
CA ASP A 67 -24.15 23.85 -11.82
C ASP A 67 -23.88 22.50 -11.13
N LYS A 68 -24.96 21.72 -10.91
CA LYS A 68 -24.89 20.29 -10.52
C LYS A 68 -23.97 19.46 -11.42
N THR A 69 -23.74 19.93 -12.63
CA THR A 69 -22.78 19.39 -13.61
C THR A 69 -21.35 19.33 -13.04
N ILE A 70 -20.93 20.27 -12.19
CA ILE A 70 -19.57 20.30 -11.62
C ILE A 70 -19.43 19.29 -10.47
N GLU A 71 -20.40 19.21 -9.56
CA GLU A 71 -20.41 18.20 -8.48
C GLU A 71 -20.34 16.78 -9.07
N THR A 72 -21.16 16.52 -10.08
CA THR A 72 -21.19 15.23 -10.78
C THR A 72 -19.90 14.98 -11.55
N LEU A 73 -19.32 15.99 -12.21
CA LEU A 73 -18.00 15.87 -12.86
C LEU A 73 -16.88 15.53 -11.86
N LEU A 74 -16.82 16.21 -10.71
CA LEU A 74 -15.80 15.95 -9.68
C LEU A 74 -15.96 14.55 -9.08
N ALA A 75 -17.20 14.13 -8.78
CA ALA A 75 -17.50 12.79 -8.32
C ALA A 75 -17.09 11.72 -9.36
N THR A 76 -17.34 11.97 -10.66
CA THR A 76 -16.89 11.11 -11.74
C THR A 76 -15.37 11.03 -11.81
N LYS A 77 -14.65 12.16 -11.71
CA LYS A 77 -13.17 12.18 -11.67
C LYS A 77 -12.61 11.37 -10.50
N ILE A 78 -13.19 11.50 -9.29
CA ILE A 78 -12.78 10.73 -8.11
C ILE A 78 -13.06 9.22 -8.30
N ALA A 79 -14.23 8.85 -8.84
CA ALA A 79 -14.55 7.45 -9.12
C ALA A 79 -13.62 6.84 -10.18
N VAL A 80 -13.27 7.61 -11.19
CA VAL A 80 -12.36 7.23 -12.28
C VAL A 80 -10.91 7.10 -11.77
N TYR A 81 -10.45 8.00 -10.88
CA TYR A 81 -9.20 7.85 -10.12
C TYR A 81 -9.17 6.53 -9.33
N LEU A 82 -10.18 6.28 -8.49
CA LEU A 82 -10.27 5.06 -7.68
C LEU A 82 -10.23 3.81 -8.56
N MET A 83 -10.97 3.80 -9.66
CA MET A 83 -10.95 2.70 -10.64
C MET A 83 -9.53 2.46 -11.18
N THR A 84 -8.79 3.50 -11.58
CA THR A 84 -7.42 3.32 -12.07
C THR A 84 -6.41 2.92 -11.01
N PHE A 85 -6.52 3.44 -9.79
CA PHE A 85 -5.68 3.00 -8.68
C PHE A 85 -5.85 1.49 -8.46
N LEU A 86 -7.10 1.00 -8.44
CA LEU A 86 -7.43 -0.41 -8.30
C LEU A 86 -6.93 -1.26 -9.49
N ILE A 87 -6.95 -0.75 -10.72
CA ILE A 87 -6.41 -1.45 -11.90
C ILE A 87 -4.87 -1.57 -11.80
N VAL A 88 -4.16 -0.50 -11.44
CA VAL A 88 -2.70 -0.54 -11.25
C VAL A 88 -2.32 -1.47 -10.10
N THR A 89 -3.04 -1.44 -8.97
CA THR A 89 -2.78 -2.38 -7.86
C THR A 89 -3.14 -3.82 -8.21
N ALA A 90 -4.13 -4.07 -9.07
CA ALA A 90 -4.42 -5.41 -9.58
C ALA A 90 -3.30 -5.92 -10.51
N ALA A 91 -2.74 -5.06 -11.37
CA ALA A 91 -1.57 -5.39 -12.20
C ALA A 91 -0.32 -5.64 -11.34
N TRP A 92 -0.11 -4.85 -10.29
CA TRP A 92 0.92 -5.10 -9.27
C TRP A 92 0.72 -6.46 -8.58
N ALA A 93 -0.49 -6.79 -8.14
CA ALA A 93 -0.78 -8.07 -7.47
C ALA A 93 -0.64 -9.29 -8.42
N ALA A 94 -0.87 -9.12 -9.72
CA ALA A 94 -0.55 -10.15 -10.73
C ALA A 94 0.98 -10.30 -10.87
N HIS A 95 1.71 -9.19 -10.94
CA HIS A 95 3.16 -9.14 -10.99
C HIS A 95 3.84 -9.70 -9.73
N THR A 96 3.32 -9.46 -8.51
CA THR A 96 3.86 -10.08 -7.28
C THR A 96 3.72 -11.60 -7.33
N ARG A 97 2.57 -12.11 -7.76
CA ARG A 97 2.32 -13.56 -7.89
C ARG A 97 3.22 -14.21 -8.92
N LEU A 98 3.42 -13.56 -10.06
CA LEU A 98 4.34 -14.02 -11.10
C LEU A 98 5.77 -14.19 -10.54
N PHE A 99 6.27 -13.17 -9.83
CA PHE A 99 7.62 -13.21 -9.24
C PHE A 99 7.73 -13.94 -7.89
N GLN A 100 6.64 -14.47 -7.34
CA GLN A 100 6.69 -15.50 -6.27
C GLN A 100 6.98 -16.90 -6.85
N LEU A 101 6.64 -17.14 -8.13
CA LEU A 101 6.90 -18.40 -8.83
C LEU A 101 8.31 -18.45 -9.42
N ILE A 102 8.82 -17.30 -9.86
CA ILE A 102 10.16 -17.13 -10.42
C ILE A 102 11.14 -16.87 -9.27
N GLY A 103 11.92 -17.89 -8.88
CA GLY A 103 12.86 -17.78 -7.77
C GLY A 103 14.14 -17.03 -8.12
N ASN A 104 14.56 -17.16 -9.38
CA ASN A 104 15.86 -16.76 -9.90
C ASN A 104 15.69 -15.79 -11.08
N ILE A 105 16.58 -14.81 -11.24
CA ILE A 105 16.54 -13.84 -12.35
C ILE A 105 17.77 -13.95 -13.24
N ASP A 106 17.52 -13.87 -14.55
CA ASP A 106 18.50 -13.61 -15.60
C ASP A 106 18.26 -12.24 -16.27
N ASP A 107 19.21 -11.80 -17.10
CA ASP A 107 19.16 -10.49 -17.75
C ASP A 107 18.00 -10.36 -18.76
N THR A 108 17.57 -11.46 -19.38
CA THR A 108 16.44 -11.48 -20.33
C THR A 108 15.13 -11.19 -19.59
N LEU A 109 14.91 -11.84 -18.45
CA LEU A 109 13.77 -11.62 -17.58
C LEU A 109 13.77 -10.20 -16.98
N ALA A 110 14.95 -9.69 -16.62
CA ALA A 110 15.09 -8.31 -16.14
C ALA A 110 14.71 -7.29 -17.23
N LEU A 111 15.12 -7.51 -18.48
CA LEU A 111 14.72 -6.69 -19.63
C LEU A 111 13.21 -6.80 -19.93
N LEU A 112 12.63 -8.00 -19.89
CA LEU A 112 11.18 -8.18 -20.04
C LEU A 112 10.40 -7.48 -18.92
N ASN A 113 10.88 -7.52 -17.68
CA ASN A 113 10.31 -6.75 -16.58
C ASN A 113 10.44 -5.23 -16.82
N LEU A 114 11.56 -4.75 -17.33
CA LEU A 114 11.74 -3.33 -17.67
C LEU A 114 10.75 -2.88 -18.77
N VAL A 115 10.52 -3.70 -19.79
CA VAL A 115 9.50 -3.46 -20.83
C VAL A 115 8.08 -3.45 -20.22
N CYS A 116 7.80 -4.35 -19.27
CA CYS A 116 6.54 -4.37 -18.52
C CYS A 116 6.35 -3.04 -17.76
N MET A 117 7.36 -2.61 -16.98
CA MET A 117 7.33 -1.34 -16.23
C MET A 117 7.16 -0.13 -17.16
N MET A 118 7.89 -0.08 -18.28
CA MET A 118 7.77 0.97 -19.30
C MET A 118 6.37 1.03 -19.94
N THR A 119 5.70 -0.12 -20.08
CA THR A 119 4.31 -0.15 -20.58
C THR A 119 3.33 0.35 -19.50
N ILE A 120 3.60 0.06 -18.23
CA ILE A 120 2.80 0.53 -17.09
C ILE A 120 2.92 2.04 -16.88
N THR A 121 4.10 2.65 -17.11
CA THR A 121 4.28 4.12 -16.98
C THR A 121 3.52 4.93 -18.02
N LEU A 122 2.94 4.31 -19.05
CA LEU A 122 2.04 4.98 -20.01
C LEU A 122 0.60 5.12 -19.50
N LEU A 123 0.20 4.37 -18.46
CA LEU A 123 -1.16 4.42 -17.93
C LEU A 123 -1.59 5.83 -17.47
N PRO A 124 -0.79 6.64 -16.74
CA PRO A 124 -1.18 7.99 -16.32
C PRO A 124 -1.51 8.92 -17.50
N TYR A 125 -0.77 8.78 -18.61
CA TYR A 125 -1.01 9.58 -19.81
C TYR A 125 -2.35 9.20 -20.46
N THR A 126 -2.59 7.90 -20.67
CA THR A 126 -3.87 7.43 -21.25
C THR A 126 -5.07 7.75 -20.35
N PHE A 127 -4.88 7.70 -19.02
CA PHE A 127 -5.87 8.12 -18.03
C PHE A 127 -6.17 9.62 -18.10
N SER A 128 -5.14 10.47 -18.15
CA SER A 128 -5.32 11.92 -18.30
C SER A 128 -6.10 12.27 -19.58
N LEU A 129 -5.81 11.58 -20.69
CA LEU A 129 -6.54 11.73 -21.95
C LEU A 129 -8.02 11.30 -21.81
N MET A 130 -8.29 10.19 -21.13
CA MET A 130 -9.64 9.69 -20.85
C MET A 130 -10.45 10.63 -19.93
N VAL A 131 -9.81 11.25 -18.94
CA VAL A 131 -10.47 12.21 -18.02
C VAL A 131 -10.71 13.58 -18.66
N THR A 132 -9.80 14.02 -19.53
CA THR A 132 -9.90 15.33 -20.20
C THR A 132 -10.90 15.30 -21.36
N PHE A 133 -11.00 14.17 -22.07
CA PHE A 133 -11.89 14.00 -23.22
C PHE A 133 -12.82 12.78 -23.05
N PRO A 134 -13.74 12.80 -22.07
CA PRO A 134 -14.58 11.63 -21.73
C PRO A 134 -15.52 11.21 -22.87
N ASP A 135 -15.91 12.16 -23.74
CA ASP A 135 -16.77 11.93 -24.91
C ASP A 135 -16.01 11.36 -26.13
N VAL A 136 -14.67 11.31 -26.07
CA VAL A 136 -13.82 10.85 -27.17
C VAL A 136 -13.29 9.44 -26.86
N PRO A 137 -13.61 8.41 -27.66
CA PRO A 137 -13.27 7.02 -27.33
C PRO A 137 -11.76 6.73 -27.31
N LEU A 138 -10.94 7.61 -27.88
CA LEU A 138 -9.49 7.45 -27.99
C LEU A 138 -8.81 7.24 -26.62
N GLY A 139 -9.24 7.93 -25.57
CA GLY A 139 -8.67 7.78 -24.23
C GLY A 139 -8.88 6.36 -23.67
N ILE A 140 -10.12 5.88 -23.72
CA ILE A 140 -10.50 4.54 -23.26
C ILE A 140 -9.83 3.45 -24.12
N PHE A 141 -9.80 3.64 -25.44
CA PHE A 141 -9.13 2.74 -26.38
C PHE A 141 -7.63 2.59 -26.07
N LEU A 142 -6.90 3.71 -25.95
CA LEU A 142 -5.47 3.69 -25.66
C LEU A 142 -5.17 3.09 -24.27
N PHE A 143 -6.00 3.39 -23.26
CA PHE A 143 -5.90 2.78 -21.93
C PHE A 143 -6.03 1.25 -22.02
N CYS A 144 -7.05 0.76 -22.72
CA CYS A 144 -7.26 -0.68 -22.90
C CYS A 144 -6.11 -1.34 -23.67
N MET A 145 -5.56 -0.69 -24.71
CA MET A 145 -4.40 -1.17 -25.45
C MET A 145 -3.15 -1.26 -24.58
N CYS A 146 -2.92 -0.31 -23.66
CA CYS A 146 -1.85 -0.39 -22.68
C CYS A 146 -2.01 -1.61 -21.76
N VAL A 147 -3.22 -1.85 -21.22
CA VAL A 147 -3.48 -3.02 -20.36
C VAL A 147 -3.30 -4.35 -21.12
N ILE A 148 -3.68 -4.40 -22.40
CA ILE A 148 -3.44 -5.58 -23.26
C ILE A 148 -1.94 -5.80 -23.45
N ALA A 149 -1.17 -4.76 -23.73
CA ALA A 149 0.28 -4.83 -23.88
C ALA A 149 0.98 -5.29 -22.58
N ILE A 150 0.57 -4.78 -21.41
CA ILE A 150 1.07 -5.23 -20.10
C ILE A 150 0.83 -6.73 -19.93
N GLY A 151 -0.39 -7.20 -20.20
CA GLY A 151 -0.71 -8.63 -20.09
C GLY A 151 0.01 -9.51 -21.10
N ALA A 152 0.29 -9.01 -22.31
CA ALA A 152 1.09 -9.72 -23.31
C ALA A 152 2.56 -9.87 -22.86
N VAL A 153 3.17 -8.82 -22.29
CA VAL A 153 4.53 -8.88 -21.74
C VAL A 153 4.58 -9.79 -20.51
N GLN A 154 3.59 -9.71 -19.60
CA GLN A 154 3.49 -10.64 -18.47
C GLN A 154 3.32 -12.10 -18.94
N ALA A 155 2.50 -12.36 -19.96
CA ALA A 155 2.36 -13.69 -20.55
C ALA A 155 3.69 -14.19 -21.14
N LEU A 156 4.44 -13.34 -21.85
CA LEU A 156 5.76 -13.67 -22.40
C LEU A 156 6.78 -13.99 -21.30
N ILE A 157 6.79 -13.25 -20.19
CA ILE A 157 7.58 -13.58 -19.00
C ILE A 157 7.25 -14.98 -18.49
N VAL A 158 5.96 -15.33 -18.41
CA VAL A 158 5.57 -16.67 -17.95
C VAL A 158 6.01 -17.75 -18.96
N VAL A 159 5.85 -17.53 -20.28
CA VAL A 159 6.33 -18.47 -21.31
C VAL A 159 7.81 -18.74 -21.11
N TYR A 160 8.60 -17.67 -20.97
CA TYR A 160 10.04 -17.73 -20.82
C TYR A 160 10.46 -18.48 -19.54
N ALA A 161 9.88 -18.12 -18.39
CA ALA A 161 10.17 -18.77 -17.11
C ALA A 161 9.85 -20.28 -17.11
N PHE A 162 8.79 -20.72 -17.81
CA PHE A 162 8.47 -22.14 -17.93
C PHE A 162 9.28 -22.86 -19.02
N HIS A 163 9.83 -22.14 -19.99
CA HIS A 163 10.78 -22.69 -20.98
C HIS A 163 12.18 -22.93 -20.37
N SER A 164 12.56 -22.15 -19.36
CA SER A 164 13.85 -22.20 -18.65
C SER A 164 13.70 -22.72 -17.20
N PRO A 165 13.72 -24.05 -16.95
CA PRO A 165 13.35 -24.61 -15.64
C PRO A 165 14.24 -24.20 -14.46
N HIS A 166 15.44 -23.68 -14.72
CA HIS A 166 16.39 -23.19 -13.72
C HIS A 166 15.97 -21.83 -13.09
N LEU A 167 15.03 -21.11 -13.71
CA LEU A 167 14.49 -19.84 -13.20
C LEU A 167 13.37 -20.05 -12.17
N LEU A 168 12.69 -21.19 -12.23
CA LEU A 168 11.53 -21.51 -11.40
C LEU A 168 11.93 -21.79 -9.94
N SER A 169 11.05 -21.47 -9.00
CA SER A 169 11.28 -21.79 -7.58
C SER A 169 11.47 -23.31 -7.36
N PRO A 170 12.29 -23.73 -6.38
CA PRO A 170 12.58 -25.15 -6.16
C PRO A 170 11.33 -25.97 -5.81
N GLN A 171 10.29 -25.32 -5.28
CA GLN A 171 8.99 -25.93 -5.00
C GLN A 171 8.26 -26.35 -6.30
N ILE A 172 8.36 -25.53 -7.35
CA ILE A 172 7.79 -25.85 -8.68
C ILE A 172 8.62 -26.92 -9.38
N LEU A 173 9.95 -26.90 -9.19
CA LEU A 173 10.85 -27.90 -9.74
C LEU A 173 10.68 -29.30 -9.11
N GLN A 174 10.02 -29.42 -7.96
CA GLN A 174 9.67 -30.70 -7.33
C GLN A 174 8.31 -31.26 -7.79
N LEU A 175 7.43 -30.45 -8.40
CA LEU A 175 6.13 -30.91 -8.90
C LEU A 175 6.26 -31.86 -10.09
N GLN A 176 5.34 -32.81 -10.23
CA GLN A 176 5.25 -33.73 -11.38
C GLN A 176 5.01 -32.96 -12.70
N SER A 177 5.52 -33.46 -13.82
CA SER A 177 5.45 -32.77 -15.14
C SER A 177 4.02 -32.40 -15.57
N ALA A 178 3.05 -33.30 -15.38
CA ALA A 178 1.63 -33.05 -15.67
C ALA A 178 1.06 -31.90 -14.80
N HIS A 179 1.44 -31.83 -13.52
CA HIS A 179 1.01 -30.77 -12.61
C HIS A 179 1.63 -29.41 -12.96
N ARG A 180 2.88 -29.39 -13.48
CA ARG A 180 3.50 -28.14 -13.98
C ARG A 180 2.77 -27.58 -15.20
N ALA A 181 2.38 -28.43 -16.15
CA ALA A 181 1.63 -28.00 -17.33
C ALA A 181 0.25 -27.40 -16.97
N LEU A 182 -0.45 -28.00 -15.99
CA LEU A 182 -1.71 -27.47 -15.46
C LEU A 182 -1.51 -26.14 -14.72
N CYS A 183 -0.43 -26.01 -13.94
CA CYS A 183 -0.07 -24.77 -13.24
C CYS A 183 0.19 -23.62 -14.23
N TRP A 184 1.05 -23.87 -15.22
CA TRP A 184 1.30 -22.98 -16.37
C TRP A 184 0.01 -22.48 -17.02
N GLN A 185 -0.88 -23.39 -17.43
CA GLN A 185 -2.15 -23.04 -18.08
C GLN A 185 -3.04 -22.17 -17.19
N ARG A 186 -3.12 -22.46 -15.88
CA ARG A 186 -3.92 -21.67 -14.92
C ARG A 186 -3.34 -20.28 -14.68
N ILE A 187 -2.02 -20.15 -14.54
CA ILE A 187 -1.35 -18.85 -14.39
C ILE A 187 -1.59 -17.97 -15.62
N LEU A 188 -1.36 -18.53 -16.82
CA LEU A 188 -1.59 -17.84 -18.08
C LEU A 188 -3.06 -17.38 -18.22
N LEU A 189 -4.02 -18.24 -17.87
CA LEU A 189 -5.44 -17.91 -17.88
C LEU A 189 -5.78 -16.75 -16.92
N VAL A 190 -5.19 -16.73 -15.72
CA VAL A 190 -5.41 -15.65 -14.74
C VAL A 190 -4.85 -14.33 -15.26
N ILE A 191 -3.64 -14.32 -15.82
CA ILE A 191 -3.00 -13.11 -16.38
C ILE A 191 -3.78 -12.61 -17.61
N LEU A 192 -4.17 -13.50 -18.53
CA LEU A 192 -4.84 -13.14 -19.79
C LEU A 192 -6.31 -12.74 -19.62
N ARG A 193 -6.92 -12.99 -18.45
CA ARG A 193 -8.32 -12.61 -18.13
C ARG A 193 -8.55 -11.09 -18.12
N GLY A 194 -7.59 -10.30 -17.65
CA GLY A 194 -7.67 -8.83 -17.69
C GLY A 194 -7.61 -8.29 -19.13
N PRO A 195 -6.56 -8.61 -19.91
CA PRO A 195 -6.42 -8.27 -21.32
C PRO A 195 -7.61 -8.67 -22.20
N THR A 196 -8.21 -9.85 -22.00
CA THR A 196 -9.38 -10.27 -22.80
C THR A 196 -10.62 -9.41 -22.53
N LEU A 197 -10.83 -8.97 -21.28
CA LEU A 197 -11.87 -8.01 -20.94
C LEU A 197 -11.55 -6.59 -21.45
N CYS A 198 -10.29 -6.17 -21.38
CA CYS A 198 -9.83 -4.91 -21.99
C CYS A 198 -9.95 -4.92 -23.52
N PHE A 199 -9.75 -6.06 -24.18
CA PHE A 199 -9.95 -6.18 -25.62
C PHE A 199 -11.43 -6.02 -25.99
N ALA A 200 -12.34 -6.66 -25.24
CA ALA A 200 -13.77 -6.42 -25.38
C ALA A 200 -14.12 -4.94 -25.12
N ALA A 201 -13.59 -4.33 -24.06
CA ALA A 201 -13.78 -2.92 -23.75
C ALA A 201 -13.27 -2.00 -24.88
N ALA A 202 -12.07 -2.25 -25.43
CA ALA A 202 -11.50 -1.50 -26.55
C ALA A 202 -12.41 -1.56 -27.80
N VAL A 203 -12.97 -2.72 -28.12
CA VAL A 203 -13.95 -2.87 -29.22
C VAL A 203 -15.24 -2.10 -28.90
N PHE A 204 -15.82 -2.28 -27.71
CA PHE A 204 -17.05 -1.58 -27.33
C PHE A 204 -16.86 -0.06 -27.19
N SER A 205 -15.66 0.43 -26.88
CA SER A 205 -15.37 1.86 -26.81
C SER A 205 -15.62 2.58 -28.15
N LEU A 206 -15.52 1.89 -29.29
CA LEU A 206 -15.82 2.48 -30.61
C LEU A 206 -17.32 2.62 -30.92
N PHE A 207 -18.19 1.94 -30.16
CA PHE A 207 -19.63 1.88 -30.43
C PHE A 207 -20.51 2.40 -29.28
N PHE A 208 -20.13 2.16 -28.03
CA PHE A 208 -20.94 2.48 -26.85
C PHE A 208 -20.09 2.60 -25.57
N PHE A 209 -19.67 3.82 -25.23
CA PHE A 209 -18.75 4.11 -24.13
C PHE A 209 -19.18 3.56 -22.75
N PRO A 210 -20.46 3.61 -22.33
CA PRO A 210 -20.86 3.14 -21.00
C PRO A 210 -20.59 1.64 -20.74
N VAL A 211 -20.68 0.80 -21.78
CA VAL A 211 -20.34 -0.64 -21.66
C VAL A 211 -18.82 -0.83 -21.48
N SER A 212 -17.99 0.03 -22.09
CA SER A 212 -16.54 -0.04 -21.89
C SER A 212 -16.15 0.25 -20.43
N TYR A 213 -16.76 1.27 -19.80
CA TYR A 213 -16.56 1.54 -18.38
C TYR A 213 -17.07 0.41 -17.48
N LEU A 214 -18.21 -0.20 -17.82
CA LEU A 214 -18.73 -1.37 -17.10
C LEU A 214 -17.77 -2.57 -17.19
N LEU A 215 -17.20 -2.83 -18.37
CA LEU A 215 -16.21 -3.89 -18.58
C LEU A 215 -14.91 -3.63 -17.81
N MET A 216 -14.44 -2.38 -17.75
CA MET A 216 -13.29 -1.99 -16.93
C MET A 216 -13.56 -2.19 -15.43
N ALA A 217 -14.72 -1.78 -14.93
CA ALA A 217 -15.12 -2.04 -13.55
C ALA A 217 -15.18 -3.55 -13.24
N MET A 218 -15.67 -4.36 -14.19
CA MET A 218 -15.70 -5.82 -14.04
C MET A 218 -14.30 -6.42 -13.87
N ILE A 219 -13.23 -5.89 -14.48
CA ILE A 219 -11.86 -6.39 -14.27
C ILE A 219 -11.49 -6.39 -12.77
N ILE A 220 -11.90 -5.34 -12.04
CA ILE A 220 -11.63 -5.19 -10.60
C ILE A 220 -12.50 -6.17 -9.77
N PHE A 221 -13.80 -6.24 -10.04
CA PHE A 221 -14.74 -6.98 -9.19
C PHE A 221 -14.84 -8.47 -9.51
N LEU A 222 -14.57 -8.90 -10.75
CA LEU A 222 -14.71 -10.27 -11.21
C LEU A 222 -14.00 -11.36 -10.36
N PRO A 223 -12.76 -11.18 -9.84
CA PRO A 223 -12.13 -12.18 -8.98
C PRO A 223 -12.75 -12.27 -7.58
N TYR A 224 -13.60 -11.31 -7.18
CA TYR A 224 -14.39 -11.34 -5.95
C TYR A 224 -15.80 -11.91 -6.22
N ILE A 225 -16.43 -11.47 -7.31
CA ILE A 225 -17.71 -12.00 -7.81
C ILE A 225 -17.61 -13.52 -8.02
N SER A 226 -16.52 -14.03 -8.63
CA SER A 226 -16.36 -15.48 -8.81
C SER A 226 -16.25 -16.25 -7.50
N LYS A 227 -15.67 -15.66 -6.44
CA LYS A 227 -15.58 -16.30 -5.11
C LYS A 227 -16.92 -16.24 -4.38
N ALA A 228 -17.66 -15.13 -4.49
CA ALA A 228 -19.02 -15.00 -3.98
C ALA A 228 -20.01 -15.95 -4.68
N ILE A 229 -19.88 -16.15 -6.00
CA ILE A 229 -20.66 -17.13 -6.76
C ILE A 229 -20.30 -18.56 -6.35
N SER A 230 -19.02 -18.90 -6.17
CA SER A 230 -18.61 -20.23 -5.69
C SER A 230 -19.23 -20.53 -4.32
N TRP A 231 -19.02 -19.63 -3.36
CA TRP A 231 -19.60 -19.72 -2.02
C TRP A 231 -21.13 -19.82 -2.03
N CYS A 232 -21.80 -19.06 -2.90
CA CYS A 232 -23.25 -19.13 -3.06
C CYS A 232 -23.67 -20.47 -3.65
N ARG A 233 -22.95 -21.01 -4.65
CA ARG A 233 -23.21 -22.32 -5.28
C ARG A 233 -23.02 -23.46 -4.29
N GLU A 234 -21.92 -23.45 -3.54
CA GLU A 234 -21.63 -24.40 -2.44
C GLU A 234 -22.74 -24.39 -1.38
N ARG A 235 -23.28 -23.20 -1.07
CA ARG A 235 -24.39 -23.03 -0.13
C ARG A 235 -25.77 -23.38 -0.70
N LEU A 236 -25.96 -23.37 -2.02
CA LEU A 236 -27.23 -23.69 -2.69
C LEU A 236 -27.37 -25.16 -3.13
N MET A 237 -26.30 -25.76 -3.66
CA MET A 237 -26.32 -27.13 -4.21
C MET A 237 -25.97 -28.20 -3.16
N GLY A 238 -25.53 -27.80 -1.97
CA GLY A 238 -24.97 -28.71 -0.98
C GLY A 238 -23.51 -29.07 -1.28
N HIS A 239 -22.90 -29.83 -0.38
CA HIS A 239 -21.52 -30.26 -0.49
C HIS A 239 -21.40 -31.40 -1.52
N GLU A 240 -21.29 -31.05 -2.80
CA GLU A 240 -20.57 -31.94 -3.73
C GLU A 240 -19.10 -31.88 -3.34
N ASP A 241 -18.58 -32.96 -2.75
CA ASP A 241 -17.16 -33.09 -2.43
C ASP A 241 -16.33 -32.82 -3.70
N PRO A 242 -15.41 -31.85 -3.71
CA PRO A 242 -14.55 -31.63 -4.86
C PRO A 242 -13.72 -32.92 -5.11
N PRO A 243 -13.53 -33.33 -6.38
CA PRO A 243 -12.81 -34.55 -6.68
C PRO A 243 -11.41 -34.50 -6.07
N ALA A 244 -11.04 -35.57 -5.34
CA ALA A 244 -9.88 -35.66 -4.46
C ALA A 244 -8.51 -35.58 -5.18
N LEU A 245 -8.23 -34.40 -5.73
CA LEU A 245 -6.95 -34.00 -6.27
C LEU A 245 -6.15 -33.27 -5.17
N PRO A 246 -4.84 -33.50 -5.03
CA PRO A 246 -3.97 -32.75 -4.11
C PRO A 246 -3.70 -31.30 -4.58
N THR A 247 -4.62 -30.70 -5.35
CA THR A 247 -4.48 -29.39 -6.00
C THR A 247 -4.85 -28.21 -5.12
N GLU A 248 -5.60 -28.40 -4.03
CA GLU A 248 -5.91 -27.29 -3.09
C GLU A 248 -4.68 -26.91 -2.26
N PHE A 249 -3.98 -27.91 -1.70
CA PHE A 249 -2.87 -27.74 -0.76
C PHE A 249 -1.64 -27.01 -1.37
N THR A 250 -1.49 -27.02 -2.69
CA THR A 250 -0.40 -26.33 -3.40
C THR A 250 -0.77 -24.91 -3.86
N PHE A 251 -2.07 -24.54 -3.84
CA PHE A 251 -2.53 -23.26 -4.37
C PHE A 251 -2.70 -22.18 -3.29
N ASP A 252 -3.12 -22.55 -2.08
CA ASP A 252 -3.25 -21.61 -0.94
C ASP A 252 -1.91 -20.93 -0.58
N LEU A 253 -0.79 -21.65 -0.71
CA LEU A 253 0.57 -21.13 -0.50
C LEU A 253 0.92 -19.96 -1.43
N TYR A 254 0.30 -19.89 -2.61
CA TYR A 254 0.50 -18.83 -3.61
C TYR A 254 -0.71 -17.87 -3.71
N GLU A 255 -1.78 -18.06 -2.92
CA GLU A 255 -2.82 -17.03 -2.75
C GLU A 255 -2.40 -15.93 -1.75
N LEU A 256 -1.39 -16.21 -0.93
CA LEU A 256 -0.77 -15.29 0.04
C LEU A 256 0.13 -14.26 -0.66
N LEU A 257 -0.11 -12.98 -0.38
CA LEU A 257 0.72 -11.89 -0.86
C LEU A 257 1.98 -11.79 -0.01
N SER A 258 3.14 -11.57 -0.65
CA SER A 258 4.37 -11.29 0.11
C SER A 258 4.18 -10.01 0.93
N LYS A 259 4.48 -10.13 2.23
CA LYS A 259 4.41 -9.03 3.20
C LYS A 259 5.33 -7.88 2.79
N GLU A 260 6.59 -8.19 2.45
CA GLU A 260 7.62 -7.23 2.07
C GLU A 260 7.19 -6.39 0.85
N ARG A 261 6.62 -7.05 -0.17
CA ARG A 261 6.08 -6.39 -1.37
C ARG A 261 4.94 -5.43 -1.01
N MET A 262 4.05 -5.86 -0.11
CA MET A 262 2.91 -5.05 0.35
C MET A 262 3.36 -3.84 1.19
N GLU A 263 4.38 -4.02 2.04
CA GLU A 263 5.02 -2.95 2.79
C GLU A 263 5.68 -1.95 1.82
N ALA A 264 6.53 -2.40 0.89
CA ALA A 264 7.21 -1.55 -0.09
C ALA A 264 6.23 -0.75 -0.98
N PHE A 265 5.14 -1.38 -1.46
CA PHE A 265 4.11 -0.67 -2.22
C PHE A 265 3.37 0.37 -1.35
N SER A 266 3.10 0.05 -0.08
CA SER A 266 2.44 0.97 0.85
C SER A 266 3.32 2.18 1.16
N ASP A 267 4.60 1.95 1.49
CA ASP A 267 5.59 3.00 1.77
C ASP A 267 5.76 3.95 0.58
N GLY A 268 5.79 3.43 -0.64
CA GLY A 268 5.83 4.23 -1.86
C GLY A 268 4.61 5.15 -2.04
N VAL A 269 3.40 4.66 -1.76
CA VAL A 269 2.18 5.50 -1.78
C VAL A 269 2.26 6.60 -0.74
N TYR A 270 2.64 6.29 0.50
CA TYR A 270 2.80 7.30 1.56
C TYR A 270 3.87 8.35 1.23
N ALA A 271 5.01 7.94 0.66
CA ALA A 271 6.08 8.85 0.25
C ALA A 271 5.65 9.78 -0.89
N ILE A 272 4.87 9.29 -1.87
CA ILE A 272 4.36 10.11 -2.96
C ILE A 272 3.25 11.06 -2.51
N VAL A 273 2.35 10.63 -1.62
CA VAL A 273 1.40 11.55 -0.99
C VAL A 273 2.13 12.67 -0.23
N ALA A 274 3.15 12.34 0.57
CA ALA A 274 3.92 13.34 1.30
C ALA A 274 4.70 14.30 0.39
N THR A 275 5.21 13.84 -0.75
CA THR A 275 5.90 14.71 -1.73
C THR A 275 4.92 15.59 -2.52
N LEU A 276 3.73 15.09 -2.88
CA LEU A 276 2.68 15.91 -3.49
C LEU A 276 2.25 17.07 -2.58
N LEU A 277 2.17 16.86 -1.26
CA LEU A 277 1.83 17.92 -0.29
C LEU A 277 2.86 19.06 -0.22
N ILE A 278 4.16 18.77 -0.35
CA ILE A 278 5.19 19.83 -0.36
C ILE A 278 5.32 20.49 -1.73
N LEU A 279 5.09 19.76 -2.82
CA LEU A 279 5.08 20.34 -4.17
C LEU A 279 3.96 21.38 -4.34
N ASP A 280 2.76 21.10 -3.83
CA ASP A 280 1.64 22.05 -3.77
C ASP A 280 2.05 23.37 -3.07
N ILE A 281 2.72 23.27 -1.91
CA ILE A 281 3.31 24.45 -1.24
C ILE A 281 4.38 25.15 -2.06
N CYS A 282 5.25 24.41 -2.76
CA CYS A 282 6.32 24.99 -3.57
C CYS A 282 5.80 25.72 -4.81
N GLU A 283 4.64 25.34 -5.33
CA GLU A 283 3.99 26.00 -6.47
C GLU A 283 3.18 27.22 -6.01
N ASP A 284 2.33 27.08 -4.97
CA ASP A 284 1.35 28.10 -4.56
C ASP A 284 1.87 29.19 -3.59
N ASN A 285 2.96 28.94 -2.87
CA ASN A 285 3.43 29.81 -1.76
C ASN A 285 4.72 30.59 -2.04
N VAL A 286 5.28 30.46 -3.24
CA VAL A 286 6.46 31.24 -3.66
C VAL A 286 5.95 32.52 -4.35
N PRO A 287 6.01 33.69 -3.72
CA PRO A 287 5.44 34.91 -4.30
C PRO A 287 6.30 35.43 -5.46
N ASP A 288 5.66 35.89 -6.54
CA ASP A 288 6.35 36.50 -7.67
C ASP A 288 7.14 37.76 -7.20
N PRO A 289 8.42 37.94 -7.63
CA PRO A 289 9.21 39.13 -7.29
C PRO A 289 8.54 40.48 -7.64
N GLN A 290 7.67 40.53 -8.63
CA GLN A 290 6.86 41.70 -8.97
C GLN A 290 5.74 41.92 -7.94
N ASP A 291 5.05 40.86 -7.53
CA ASP A 291 4.02 40.91 -6.48
C ASP A 291 4.60 41.38 -5.14
N VAL A 292 5.78 40.89 -4.76
CA VAL A 292 6.48 41.36 -3.53
C VAL A 292 6.80 42.85 -3.62
N LYS A 293 7.22 43.36 -4.79
CA LYS A 293 7.50 44.78 -5.01
C LYS A 293 6.23 45.64 -4.97
N VAL A 294 5.16 45.22 -5.63
CA VAL A 294 3.92 45.99 -5.79
C VAL A 294 3.04 45.93 -4.55
N LYS A 295 2.76 44.73 -4.03
CA LYS A 295 1.80 44.50 -2.93
C LYS A 295 2.42 44.68 -1.54
N PHE A 296 3.73 44.44 -1.41
CA PHE A 296 4.44 44.43 -0.12
C PHE A 296 5.62 45.43 -0.05
N HIS A 297 5.71 46.37 -0.99
CA HIS A 297 6.76 47.39 -1.06
C HIS A 297 8.20 46.81 -1.04
N GLY A 298 8.39 45.60 -1.57
CA GLY A 298 9.67 44.88 -1.57
C GLY A 298 9.97 44.09 -0.29
N SER A 299 9.08 44.10 0.71
CA SER A 299 9.25 43.34 1.96
C SER A 299 8.80 41.88 1.81
N LEU A 300 9.76 40.98 1.59
CA LEU A 300 9.51 39.53 1.57
C LEU A 300 8.97 39.01 2.91
N VAL A 301 9.36 39.62 4.04
CA VAL A 301 8.86 39.24 5.38
C VAL A 301 7.36 39.52 5.51
N ALA A 302 6.90 40.67 4.98
CA ALA A 302 5.47 40.99 4.97
C ALA A 302 4.68 40.03 4.08
N ALA A 303 5.22 39.67 2.91
CA ALA A 303 4.63 38.66 2.04
C ALA A 303 4.51 37.29 2.75
N LEU A 304 5.61 36.76 3.28
CA LEU A 304 5.63 35.46 3.99
C LEU A 304 4.71 35.44 5.21
N GLY A 305 4.52 36.57 5.90
CA GLY A 305 3.54 36.70 6.98
C GLY A 305 2.10 36.40 6.55
N VAL A 306 1.72 36.74 5.32
CA VAL A 306 0.39 36.43 4.76
C VAL A 306 0.24 34.94 4.40
N TYR A 307 1.31 34.30 3.89
CA TYR A 307 1.29 32.87 3.56
C TYR A 307 1.44 31.94 4.78
N GLY A 308 1.78 32.47 5.97
CA GLY A 308 2.00 31.74 7.22
C GLY A 308 1.00 30.60 7.52
N PRO A 309 -0.33 30.82 7.44
CA PRO A 309 -1.33 29.77 7.70
C PRO A 309 -1.24 28.55 6.77
N ARG A 310 -0.77 28.72 5.53
CA ARG A 310 -0.63 27.60 4.57
C ARG A 310 0.47 26.63 4.99
N PHE A 311 1.59 27.14 5.55
CA PHE A 311 2.63 26.29 6.14
C PHE A 311 2.11 25.47 7.32
N LEU A 312 1.27 26.06 8.18
CA LEU A 312 0.65 25.32 9.30
C LEU A 312 -0.29 24.21 8.79
N ALA A 313 -1.07 24.48 7.74
CA ALA A 313 -1.92 23.48 7.09
C ALA A 313 -1.10 22.33 6.48
N TYR A 314 0.07 22.62 5.90
CA TYR A 314 1.01 21.59 5.42
C TYR A 314 1.54 20.74 6.57
N PHE A 315 2.01 21.34 7.67
CA PHE A 315 2.52 20.55 8.81
C PHE A 315 1.44 19.63 9.41
N GLY A 316 0.18 20.09 9.51
CA GLY A 316 -0.94 19.23 9.94
C GLY A 316 -1.22 18.08 8.96
N SER A 317 -1.15 18.36 7.66
CA SER A 317 -1.40 17.35 6.61
C SER A 317 -0.28 16.31 6.52
N PHE A 318 0.97 16.76 6.55
CA PHE A 318 2.16 15.89 6.64
C PHE A 318 2.12 15.02 7.91
N ALA A 319 1.72 15.60 9.05
CA ALA A 319 1.52 14.84 10.29
C ALA A 319 0.42 13.79 10.14
N THR A 320 -0.72 14.10 9.51
CA THR A 320 -1.76 13.10 9.24
C THR A 320 -1.26 11.96 8.36
N VAL A 321 -0.53 12.23 7.28
CA VAL A 321 0.08 11.20 6.43
C VAL A 321 1.07 10.34 7.23
N GLY A 322 1.97 10.96 7.99
CA GLY A 322 2.99 10.26 8.79
C GLY A 322 2.41 9.43 9.94
N LEU A 323 1.30 9.84 10.55
CA LEU A 323 0.64 9.09 11.62
C LEU A 323 -0.21 7.93 11.06
N LEU A 324 -0.83 8.08 9.90
CA LEU A 324 -1.46 6.97 9.16
C LEU A 324 -0.41 5.93 8.73
N TRP A 325 0.74 6.37 8.22
CA TRP A 325 1.88 5.50 7.93
C TRP A 325 2.40 4.79 9.20
N SER A 326 2.61 5.52 10.30
CA SER A 326 3.07 4.94 11.58
C SER A 326 2.09 3.87 12.11
N THR A 327 0.80 4.04 11.84
CA THR A 327 -0.26 3.09 12.23
C THR A 327 -0.19 1.83 11.38
N HIS A 328 -0.10 1.99 10.06
CA HIS A 328 0.10 0.90 9.11
C HIS A 328 1.37 0.10 9.43
N HIS A 329 2.52 0.76 9.57
CA HIS A 329 3.79 0.14 9.93
C HIS A 329 3.69 -0.65 11.26
N SER A 330 3.05 -0.08 12.29
CA SER A 330 2.87 -0.78 13.58
C SER A 330 1.94 -1.98 13.50
N LEU A 331 0.94 -1.96 12.61
CA LEU A 331 0.10 -3.11 12.33
C LEU A 331 0.91 -4.19 11.61
N PHE A 332 1.59 -3.84 10.53
CA PHE A 332 2.33 -4.80 9.69
C PHE A 332 3.56 -5.41 10.39
N LEU A 333 4.23 -4.70 11.30
CA LEU A 333 5.23 -5.30 12.22
C LEU A 333 4.69 -6.53 12.97
N HIS A 334 3.42 -6.50 13.38
CA HIS A 334 2.77 -7.58 14.11
C HIS A 334 2.06 -8.62 13.23
N VAL A 335 1.97 -8.37 11.90
CA VAL A 335 1.47 -9.35 10.93
C VAL A 335 2.55 -10.36 10.60
N ARG A 336 2.22 -11.64 10.77
CA ARG A 336 3.01 -12.79 10.31
C ARG A 336 2.76 -13.09 8.83
N THR A 337 1.48 -13.15 8.45
CA THR A 337 1.04 -13.70 7.16
C THR A 337 -0.04 -12.79 6.58
N ALA A 338 0.20 -12.21 5.40
CA ALA A 338 -0.74 -11.29 4.75
C ALA A 338 -1.77 -12.06 3.90
N THR A 339 -3.00 -12.17 4.40
CA THR A 339 -4.09 -12.83 3.67
C THR A 339 -4.58 -11.98 2.49
N ARG A 340 -5.22 -12.63 1.50
CA ARG A 340 -5.82 -11.95 0.34
C ARG A 340 -6.85 -10.87 0.75
N THR A 341 -7.63 -11.09 1.81
CA THR A 341 -8.59 -10.10 2.33
C THR A 341 -7.87 -8.89 2.92
N MET A 342 -6.80 -9.11 3.69
CA MET A 342 -5.95 -8.02 4.19
C MET A 342 -5.33 -7.22 3.04
N GLY A 343 -4.91 -7.88 1.95
CA GLY A 343 -4.40 -7.21 0.75
C GLY A 343 -5.43 -6.35 0.01
N LEU A 344 -6.69 -6.79 -0.09
CA LEU A 344 -7.79 -5.96 -0.61
C LEU A 344 -8.02 -4.73 0.30
N LEU A 345 -8.11 -4.94 1.60
CA LEU A 345 -8.34 -3.85 2.56
C LEU A 345 -7.15 -2.87 2.57
N ASN A 346 -5.91 -3.35 2.42
CA ASN A 346 -4.74 -2.51 2.23
C ASN A 346 -4.83 -1.68 0.94
N THR A 347 -5.20 -2.32 -0.17
CA THR A 347 -5.41 -1.65 -1.46
C THR A 347 -6.46 -0.53 -1.35
N LEU A 348 -7.58 -0.78 -0.67
CA LEU A 348 -8.61 0.23 -0.42
C LEU A 348 -8.11 1.35 0.51
N SER A 349 -7.40 1.02 1.59
CA SER A 349 -6.75 2.02 2.47
C SER A 349 -5.84 2.94 1.67
N LEU A 350 -4.95 2.38 0.84
CA LEU A 350 -4.00 3.14 0.03
C LEU A 350 -4.66 4.00 -1.04
N ALA A 351 -5.77 3.54 -1.64
CA ALA A 351 -6.54 4.35 -2.59
C ALA A 351 -7.16 5.61 -1.94
N PHE A 352 -7.57 5.53 -0.67
CA PHE A 352 -8.02 6.71 0.08
C PHE A 352 -6.84 7.56 0.61
N VAL A 353 -5.72 6.94 1.01
CA VAL A 353 -4.48 7.67 1.35
C VAL A 353 -3.97 8.49 0.15
N GLY A 354 -4.01 7.93 -1.06
CA GLY A 354 -3.67 8.63 -2.30
C GLY A 354 -4.56 9.85 -2.61
N GLY A 355 -5.76 9.92 -2.01
CA GLY A 355 -6.66 11.08 -2.07
C GLY A 355 -6.38 12.18 -1.04
N LEU A 356 -5.42 12.00 -0.11
CA LEU A 356 -5.09 13.03 0.89
C LEU A 356 -4.56 14.36 0.31
N PRO A 357 -3.87 14.44 -0.85
CA PRO A 357 -3.52 15.72 -1.47
C PRO A 357 -4.76 16.56 -1.83
N LEU A 358 -5.85 15.92 -2.26
CA LEU A 358 -7.13 16.60 -2.50
C LEU A 358 -7.71 17.16 -1.19
N ALA A 359 -7.70 16.37 -0.11
CA ALA A 359 -8.10 16.84 1.22
C ALA A 359 -7.26 18.04 1.72
N TYR A 360 -5.96 18.06 1.37
CA TYR A 360 -5.08 19.18 1.70
C TYR A 360 -5.41 20.44 0.89
N GLN A 361 -5.60 20.36 -0.42
CA GLN A 361 -5.96 21.53 -1.25
C GLN A 361 -7.29 22.16 -0.83
N GLN A 362 -8.28 21.33 -0.50
CA GLN A 362 -9.54 21.82 0.10
C GLN A 362 -9.32 22.52 1.45
N THR A 363 -8.24 22.17 2.16
CA THR A 363 -7.85 22.77 3.45
C THR A 363 -6.99 24.03 3.30
N SER A 364 -6.06 24.10 2.34
CA SER A 364 -5.21 25.28 2.10
C SER A 364 -6.01 26.46 1.54
N THR A 365 -7.03 26.17 0.74
CA THR A 365 -7.95 27.16 0.14
C THR A 365 -9.03 27.70 1.09
N PHE A 366 -9.16 27.18 2.33
CA PHE A 366 -10.10 27.73 3.33
C PHE A 366 -9.85 29.23 3.59
N ALA A 367 -8.58 29.65 3.62
CA ALA A 367 -8.19 31.03 3.91
C ALA A 367 -8.68 32.06 2.87
N GLN A 368 -9.21 31.63 1.72
CA GLN A 368 -9.62 32.51 0.62
C GLN A 368 -11.13 32.55 0.34
N GLN A 369 -11.88 31.50 0.69
CA GLN A 369 -13.29 31.37 0.31
C GLN A 369 -14.14 30.73 1.42
N PRO A 370 -14.65 31.51 2.39
CA PRO A 370 -15.32 31.00 3.59
C PRO A 370 -16.77 30.51 3.38
N HIS A 371 -17.33 30.57 2.17
CA HIS A 371 -18.73 30.21 1.95
C HIS A 371 -19.01 28.69 1.85
N ASP A 372 -18.03 27.87 1.46
CA ASP A 372 -18.19 26.41 1.26
C ASP A 372 -17.40 25.57 2.29
N GLU A 373 -17.06 26.15 3.46
CA GLU A 373 -16.14 25.52 4.42
C GLU A 373 -16.61 24.12 4.89
N LEU A 374 -17.92 23.93 5.07
CA LEU A 374 -18.49 22.71 5.63
C LEU A 374 -18.29 21.48 4.72
N GLU A 375 -18.40 21.65 3.41
CA GLU A 375 -18.32 20.54 2.45
C GLU A 375 -16.88 20.06 2.29
N ARG A 376 -15.93 21.01 2.26
CA ARG A 376 -14.50 20.73 2.27
C ARG A 376 -14.07 20.00 3.55
N VAL A 377 -14.53 20.43 4.74
CA VAL A 377 -14.27 19.70 5.99
C VAL A 377 -14.86 18.28 5.92
N ARG A 378 -16.08 18.12 5.41
CA ARG A 378 -16.73 16.79 5.25
C ARG A 378 -15.94 15.87 4.32
N ILE A 379 -15.47 16.36 3.18
CA ILE A 379 -14.65 15.61 2.22
C ILE A 379 -13.33 15.18 2.89
N SER A 380 -12.61 16.10 3.53
CA SER A 380 -11.35 15.79 4.22
C SER A 380 -11.54 14.77 5.34
N CYS A 381 -12.59 14.92 6.17
CA CYS A 381 -12.92 13.94 7.20
C CYS A 381 -13.29 12.57 6.61
N ALA A 382 -14.05 12.52 5.50
CA ALA A 382 -14.44 11.26 4.86
C ALA A 382 -13.21 10.52 4.28
N ILE A 383 -12.28 11.22 3.63
CA ILE A 383 -11.05 10.63 3.09
C ILE A 383 -10.19 10.04 4.22
N ILE A 384 -9.97 10.80 5.31
CA ILE A 384 -9.21 10.34 6.48
C ILE A 384 -9.93 9.15 7.17
N PHE A 385 -11.26 9.20 7.26
CA PHE A 385 -12.07 8.12 7.83
C PHE A 385 -11.90 6.83 7.03
N PHE A 386 -12.09 6.84 5.71
CA PHE A 386 -11.95 5.61 4.91
C PHE A 386 -10.50 5.12 4.88
N ALA A 387 -9.51 6.01 4.72
CA ALA A 387 -8.08 5.65 4.76
C ALA A 387 -7.70 4.88 6.03
N SER A 388 -8.23 5.29 7.19
CA SER A 388 -7.94 4.69 8.50
C SER A 388 -8.85 3.51 8.87
N MET A 389 -10.15 3.57 8.51
CA MET A 389 -11.12 2.50 8.74
C MET A 389 -10.71 1.21 8.03
N PHE A 390 -10.16 1.28 6.82
CA PHE A 390 -9.66 0.08 6.14
C PHE A 390 -8.45 -0.55 6.86
N GLN A 391 -7.57 0.23 7.50
CA GLN A 391 -6.49 -0.33 8.35
C GLN A 391 -7.06 -1.01 9.60
N PHE A 392 -8.06 -0.40 10.25
CA PHE A 392 -8.76 -1.02 11.36
C PHE A 392 -9.43 -2.34 10.94
N ALA A 393 -10.00 -2.40 9.74
CA ALA A 393 -10.57 -3.61 9.16
C ALA A 393 -9.51 -4.70 8.85
N ILE A 394 -8.28 -4.34 8.44
CA ILE A 394 -7.16 -5.30 8.30
C ILE A 394 -6.88 -5.97 9.65
N TRP A 395 -6.75 -5.18 10.72
CA TRP A 395 -6.51 -5.68 12.07
C TRP A 395 -7.65 -6.56 12.59
N ALA A 396 -8.90 -6.11 12.42
CA ALA A 396 -10.08 -6.90 12.78
C ALA A 396 -10.14 -8.24 12.01
N THR A 397 -9.80 -8.23 10.72
CA THR A 397 -9.71 -9.45 9.89
C THR A 397 -8.60 -10.38 10.36
N ALA A 398 -7.44 -9.85 10.74
CA ALA A 398 -6.32 -10.63 11.26
C ALA A 398 -6.66 -11.27 12.63
N LEU A 399 -7.38 -10.57 13.50
CA LEU A 399 -7.85 -11.13 14.77
C LEU A 399 -8.76 -12.35 14.61
N LEU A 400 -9.58 -12.43 13.56
CA LEU A 400 -10.41 -13.61 13.27
C LEU A 400 -9.58 -14.89 13.05
N ARG A 401 -8.31 -14.75 12.65
CA ARG A 401 -7.33 -15.84 12.51
C ARG A 401 -6.01 -15.49 13.21
N GLN A 402 -6.10 -15.05 14.46
CA GLN A 402 -4.95 -14.50 15.20
C GLN A 402 -3.74 -15.46 15.26
N ALA A 403 -3.96 -16.78 15.33
CA ALA A 403 -2.88 -17.77 15.39
C ALA A 403 -2.01 -17.84 14.13
N GLU A 404 -2.63 -17.71 12.95
CA GLU A 404 -1.98 -17.78 11.63
C GLU A 404 -1.38 -16.43 11.20
N THR A 405 -2.08 -15.34 11.50
CA THR A 405 -1.84 -14.02 10.89
C THR A 405 -1.14 -13.02 11.80
N LEU A 406 -1.17 -13.18 13.13
CA LEU A 406 -0.67 -12.21 14.09
C LEU A 406 0.38 -12.80 15.06
N GLN A 407 1.31 -11.95 15.50
CA GLN A 407 2.22 -12.28 16.60
C GLN A 407 1.48 -12.36 17.95
N PRO A 408 1.87 -13.27 18.87
CA PRO A 408 1.24 -13.46 20.18
C PRO A 408 0.98 -12.20 21.03
N PRO A 409 1.85 -11.15 21.06
CA PRO A 409 1.64 -9.97 21.90
C PRO A 409 0.36 -9.16 21.62
N VAL A 410 -0.22 -9.31 20.42
CA VAL A 410 -1.41 -8.57 19.96
C VAL A 410 -2.67 -9.42 19.83
N TRP A 411 -2.62 -10.70 20.21
CA TRP A 411 -3.80 -11.57 20.35
C TRP A 411 -4.79 -11.02 21.39
N PHE A 412 -6.03 -11.51 21.41
CA PHE A 412 -6.98 -11.13 22.45
C PHE A 412 -6.41 -11.38 23.86
N GLY A 413 -6.40 -10.35 24.70
CA GLY A 413 -5.77 -10.37 26.04
C GLY A 413 -4.25 -10.15 26.05
N GLY A 414 -3.61 -10.01 24.88
CA GLY A 414 -2.19 -9.72 24.75
C GLY A 414 -1.80 -8.33 25.27
N GLN A 415 -0.53 -8.18 25.67
CA GLN A 415 -0.01 -6.94 26.29
C GLN A 415 -0.21 -5.71 25.41
N GLU A 416 0.08 -5.85 24.11
CA GLU A 416 0.04 -4.79 23.09
C GLU A 416 -1.30 -4.71 22.35
N HIS A 417 -2.24 -5.64 22.58
CA HIS A 417 -3.54 -5.67 21.91
C HIS A 417 -4.33 -4.36 22.07
N ALA A 418 -4.44 -3.85 23.31
CA ALA A 418 -5.14 -2.60 23.58
C ALA A 418 -4.40 -1.37 23.04
N PHE A 419 -3.07 -1.42 22.91
CA PHE A 419 -2.27 -0.36 22.31
C PHE A 419 -2.50 -0.29 20.80
N LEU A 420 -2.41 -1.43 20.12
CA LEU A 420 -2.66 -1.52 18.67
C LEU A 420 -4.11 -1.16 18.33
N PHE A 421 -5.10 -1.65 19.10
CA PHE A 421 -6.50 -1.26 18.98
C PHE A 421 -6.67 0.27 19.07
N ALA A 422 -6.16 0.89 20.13
CA ALA A 422 -6.32 2.33 20.34
C ALA A 422 -5.61 3.15 19.24
N LYS A 423 -4.44 2.70 18.78
CA LYS A 423 -3.69 3.35 17.69
C LYS A 423 -4.48 3.34 16.37
N LEU A 424 -5.08 2.19 16.02
CA LEU A 424 -5.90 2.03 14.82
C LEU A 424 -7.28 2.70 14.92
N ALA A 425 -7.87 2.77 16.12
CA ALA A 425 -9.20 3.35 16.33
C ALA A 425 -9.19 4.89 16.40
N LEU A 426 -8.05 5.52 16.71
CA LEU A 426 -7.99 6.95 16.99
C LEU A 426 -8.42 7.84 15.80
N TYR A 427 -7.85 7.62 14.62
CA TYR A 427 -8.22 8.34 13.40
C TYR A 427 -9.67 8.11 12.93
N PRO A 428 -10.20 6.87 12.81
CA PRO A 428 -11.57 6.68 12.35
C PRO A 428 -12.58 7.22 13.36
N CYS A 429 -12.34 7.10 14.67
CA CYS A 429 -13.23 7.69 15.67
C CYS A 429 -13.24 9.23 15.63
N THR A 430 -12.08 9.88 15.49
CA THR A 430 -12.01 11.35 15.52
C THR A 430 -12.42 12.02 14.22
N SER A 431 -12.08 11.44 13.06
CA SER A 431 -12.60 11.90 11.76
C SER A 431 -14.11 11.73 11.65
N LEU A 432 -14.67 10.62 12.16
CA LEU A 432 -16.12 10.44 12.25
C LEU A 432 -16.77 11.44 13.21
N LEU A 433 -16.17 11.70 14.38
CA LEU A 433 -16.67 12.69 15.33
C LEU A 433 -16.68 14.10 14.74
N ALA A 434 -15.60 14.50 14.04
CA ALA A 434 -15.53 15.78 13.34
C ALA A 434 -16.56 15.86 12.20
N PHE A 435 -16.73 14.78 11.41
CA PHE A 435 -17.75 14.70 10.37
C PHE A 435 -19.17 14.87 10.93
N VAL A 436 -19.51 14.14 11.99
CA VAL A 436 -20.81 14.24 12.69
C VAL A 436 -21.01 15.64 13.30
N ALA A 437 -19.97 16.23 13.88
CA ALA A 437 -20.02 17.59 14.41
C ALA A 437 -20.35 18.64 13.34
N THR A 438 -20.03 18.42 12.05
CA THR A 438 -20.41 19.34 10.96
C THR A 438 -21.92 19.48 10.74
N PHE A 439 -22.73 18.54 11.24
CA PHE A 439 -24.20 18.60 11.16
C PHE A 439 -24.83 19.35 12.33
N PHE A 440 -24.22 19.28 13.52
CA PHE A 440 -24.77 19.85 14.75
C PHE A 440 -24.13 21.20 15.14
N LEU A 441 -22.84 21.41 14.84
CA LEU A 441 -22.06 22.59 15.21
C LEU A 441 -21.48 23.26 13.96
N SER A 442 -22.32 23.58 12.97
CA SER A 442 -21.89 24.13 11.68
C SER A 442 -20.94 25.35 11.80
N ARG A 443 -21.19 26.26 12.73
CA ARG A 443 -20.33 27.45 13.01
C ARG A 443 -18.97 27.13 13.63
N LEU A 444 -18.78 25.94 14.21
CA LEU A 444 -17.54 25.52 14.87
C LEU A 444 -16.84 24.38 14.12
N SER A 445 -17.40 23.91 13.00
CA SER A 445 -16.91 22.77 12.21
C SER A 445 -15.43 22.89 11.84
N THR A 446 -15.01 24.05 11.32
CA THR A 446 -13.61 24.32 10.95
C THR A 446 -12.69 24.38 12.17
N ALA A 447 -13.11 25.03 13.26
CA ALA A 447 -12.36 25.03 14.51
C ALA A 447 -12.18 23.61 15.09
N ILE A 448 -13.23 22.78 15.06
CA ILE A 448 -13.17 21.37 15.48
C ILE A 448 -12.19 20.58 14.60
N PHE A 449 -12.20 20.79 13.29
CA PHE A 449 -11.27 20.13 12.36
C PHE A 449 -9.81 20.55 12.61
N HIS A 450 -9.53 21.84 12.79
CA HIS A 450 -8.17 22.30 13.12
C HIS A 450 -7.70 21.83 14.50
N VAL A 451 -8.57 21.83 15.51
CA VAL A 451 -8.26 21.27 16.84
C VAL A 451 -7.98 19.77 16.75
N MET A 452 -8.75 19.01 15.95
CA MET A 452 -8.47 17.59 15.69
C MET A 452 -7.08 17.40 15.06
N GLN A 453 -6.75 18.15 14.01
CA GLN A 453 -5.44 18.08 13.33
C GLN A 453 -4.28 18.39 14.28
N ILE A 454 -4.41 19.40 15.15
CA ILE A 454 -3.37 19.80 16.12
C ILE A 454 -3.28 18.82 17.30
N ALA A 455 -4.40 18.23 17.73
CA ALA A 455 -4.44 17.30 18.86
C ALA A 455 -3.99 15.87 18.50
N MET A 456 -4.12 15.44 17.24
CA MET A 456 -3.73 14.09 16.81
C MET A 456 -2.27 13.72 17.13
N PRO A 457 -1.24 14.52 16.75
CA PRO A 457 0.16 14.19 17.05
C PRO A 457 0.49 14.01 18.55
N PRO A 458 0.14 14.94 19.47
CA PRO A 458 0.42 14.73 20.89
C PRO A 458 -0.39 13.56 21.48
N THR A 459 -1.63 13.30 21.01
CA THR A 459 -2.37 12.10 21.44
C THR A 459 -1.68 10.81 21.01
N PHE A 460 -1.09 10.75 19.81
CA PHE A 460 -0.29 9.60 19.36
C PHE A 460 0.97 9.38 20.22
N LEU A 461 1.73 10.45 20.49
CA LEU A 461 2.95 10.39 21.30
C LEU A 461 2.65 9.95 22.75
N LEU A 462 1.56 10.44 23.32
CA LEU A 462 1.14 10.13 24.69
C LEU A 462 0.28 8.86 24.80
N LEU A 463 -0.03 8.18 23.70
CA LEU A 463 -0.95 7.03 23.67
C LEU A 463 -0.56 5.92 24.66
N SER A 464 0.74 5.61 24.74
CA SER A 464 1.27 4.61 25.67
C SER A 464 1.11 5.03 27.15
N LEU A 465 1.26 6.33 27.46
CA LEU A 465 1.04 6.88 28.80
C LEU A 465 -0.45 6.88 29.15
N LEU A 466 -1.31 7.34 28.23
CA LEU A 466 -2.77 7.39 28.39
C LEU A 466 -3.33 5.99 28.69
N LEU A 467 -2.90 4.97 27.95
CA LEU A 467 -3.34 3.58 28.18
C LEU A 467 -2.81 2.99 29.50
N ARG A 468 -1.58 3.33 29.91
CA ARG A 468 -1.03 2.95 31.23
C ARG A 468 -1.82 3.58 32.37
N LEU A 469 -2.21 4.85 32.23
CA LEU A 469 -3.07 5.55 33.20
C LEU A 469 -4.48 4.96 33.24
N LEU A 470 -5.07 4.65 32.08
CA LEU A 470 -6.39 4.02 31.97
C LEU A 470 -6.42 2.63 32.63
N ARG A 471 -5.42 1.76 32.33
CA ARG A 471 -5.30 0.43 32.96
C ARG A 471 -5.16 0.52 34.48
N ARG A 472 -4.38 1.48 34.99
CA ARG A 472 -4.25 1.76 36.44
C ARG A 472 -5.57 2.24 37.06
N GLY A 473 -6.29 3.15 36.39
CA GLY A 473 -7.61 3.63 36.84
C GLY A 473 -8.69 2.56 36.85
N LEU A 474 -8.61 1.58 35.93
CA LEU A 474 -9.49 0.41 35.87
C LEU A 474 -9.12 -0.71 36.87
N GLY A 475 -8.12 -0.51 37.72
CA GLY A 475 -7.73 -1.48 38.76
C GLY A 475 -7.12 -2.79 38.25
N GLN A 476 -6.77 -2.88 36.96
CA GLN A 476 -6.09 -4.06 36.44
C GLN A 476 -4.62 -4.07 36.88
N PRO A 477 -4.13 -5.16 37.51
CA PRO A 477 -2.75 -5.22 37.97
C PRO A 477 -1.81 -5.17 36.77
N VAL A 478 -0.90 -4.20 36.79
CA VAL A 478 0.23 -4.17 35.85
C VAL A 478 1.12 -5.36 36.18
N GLN A 479 1.14 -6.38 35.31
CA GLN A 479 2.21 -7.36 35.31
C GLN A 479 3.49 -6.63 34.92
N LEU A 480 4.23 -6.13 35.92
CA LEU A 480 5.62 -5.76 35.73
C LEU A 480 6.38 -7.04 35.38
N TRP A 481 7.07 -7.02 34.25
CA TRP A 481 8.26 -7.85 34.08
C TRP A 481 9.46 -6.93 33.96
N SER A 482 10.29 -6.97 35.01
CA SER A 482 11.68 -6.53 34.95
C SER A 482 12.41 -7.39 33.92
N GLY A 483 13.19 -6.77 33.04
CA GLY A 483 14.14 -7.52 32.23
C GLY A 483 15.22 -8.09 33.14
N THR A 484 15.27 -9.41 33.27
CA THR A 484 16.41 -10.15 33.81
C THR A 484 16.89 -11.15 32.77
N THR A 485 18.01 -10.80 32.14
CA THR A 485 18.87 -11.70 31.39
C THR A 485 19.51 -12.73 32.31
N GLY A 486 19.51 -14.00 31.89
CA GLY A 486 20.46 -15.03 32.36
C GLY A 486 20.07 -15.84 33.60
N GLU A 487 20.21 -17.17 33.45
CA GLU A 487 20.39 -18.18 34.51
C GLU A 487 19.21 -18.42 35.49
N ALA A 488 18.89 -19.64 35.95
CA ALA A 488 19.45 -20.98 35.70
C ALA A 488 18.32 -22.03 35.62
N ASN A 489 18.61 -23.22 35.09
CA ASN A 489 17.65 -24.33 34.94
C ASN A 489 17.85 -25.42 36.03
N PRO A 490 16.97 -25.55 37.04
CA PRO A 490 17.14 -26.51 38.12
C PRO A 490 16.35 -27.82 37.89
N GLN A 491 16.59 -28.52 36.78
CA GLN A 491 15.97 -29.85 36.51
C GLN A 491 16.95 -30.94 36.02
N SER A 492 18.26 -30.73 36.12
CA SER A 492 19.28 -31.70 35.65
C SER A 492 20.15 -32.28 36.78
N GLN A 493 19.54 -32.75 37.87
CA GLN A 493 20.16 -33.68 38.82
C GLN A 493 19.10 -34.66 39.37
N LEU A 494 19.10 -35.91 38.89
CA LEU A 494 18.54 -37.10 39.57
C LEU A 494 18.68 -38.36 38.69
N LEU A 495 19.91 -38.88 38.52
CA LEU A 495 20.18 -40.30 38.21
C LEU A 495 21.60 -40.65 38.70
N PRO A 496 21.78 -41.64 39.60
CA PRO A 496 23.09 -42.11 40.01
C PRO A 496 23.60 -43.28 39.15
N ALA A 497 24.91 -43.34 38.93
CA ALA A 497 25.61 -44.56 38.47
C ALA A 497 25.75 -45.56 39.64
N PRO A 498 25.94 -46.87 39.35
CA PRO A 498 27.28 -47.36 38.96
C PRO A 498 27.41 -47.80 37.50
#